data_AF-A0A836K0R7-F1
#
_entry.id   AF-A0A836K0R7-F1
#
_cell.length_a   1.000
_cell.length_b   1.000
_cell.length_c   1.000
_cell.angle_alpha   90.00
_cell.angle_beta   90.00
_cell.angle_gamma   90.00
#
_symmetry.space_group_name_H-M   'P 1'
#
loop_
_entity.id
_entity.type
_entity.pdbx_description
1 polymer ?
#
loop_
_entity_poly.entity_id
_entity_poly.type
_entity_poly.pdbx_seq_one_letter_code
_entity_poly.pdbx_strand_id
1 'polypeptide(L)' 'MDSKLEQRTCIKFCCKNEIKCSDTLKMFQKYYGDDTLSKTQLYQWYERFKSGRESVEDDPRPGRPSTSKTDENV' A
#
# COMPACT_ATOMS: atom_id res chain seq x y z
N MET A 1 -7.68 -13.37 3.62
CA MET A 1 -7.17 -11.99 3.68
C MET A 1 -6.65 -11.65 2.30
N ASP A 2 -6.79 -10.40 1.84
CA ASP A 2 -6.12 -9.96 0.62
C ASP A 2 -4.60 -10.11 0.79
N SER A 3 -3.94 -10.87 -0.09
CA SER A 3 -2.48 -11.12 -0.05
C SER A 3 -1.67 -9.82 0.04
N LYS A 4 -2.15 -8.75 -0.61
CA LYS A 4 -1.54 -7.42 -0.52
C LYS A 4 -1.70 -6.76 0.86
N LEU A 5 -2.84 -6.93 1.51
CA LEU A 5 -3.11 -6.35 2.83
C LEU A 5 -2.26 -7.03 3.91
N GLU A 6 -2.10 -8.35 3.80
CA GLU A 6 -1.20 -9.13 4.64
C GLU A 6 0.25 -8.63 4.50
N GLN A 7 0.75 -8.55 3.26
CA GLN A 7 2.09 -8.05 2.97
C GLN A 7 2.30 -6.62 3.51
N ARG A 8 1.33 -5.71 3.34
CA ARG A 8 1.40 -4.34 3.92
C ARG A 8 1.46 -4.36 5.45
N THR A 9 0.74 -5.27 6.10
CA THR A 9 0.78 -5.46 7.55
C THR A 9 2.17 -5.92 8.00
N CYS A 10 2.77 -6.86 7.27
CA CYS A 10 4.15 -7.30 7.51
C CYS A 10 5.17 -6.17 7.30
N ILE A 11 4.99 -5.30 6.29
CA ILE A 11 5.86 -4.12 6.09
C ILE A 11 5.74 -3.18 7.30
N LYS A 12 4.53 -2.92 7.78
CA LYS A 12 4.30 -2.10 8.99
C LYS A 12 5.00 -2.68 10.20
N PHE A 13 4.91 -4.00 10.39
CA PHE A 13 5.64 -4.71 11.45
C PHE A 13 7.16 -4.51 11.32
N CYS A 14 7.73 -4.72 10.14
CA CYS A 14 9.16 -4.51 9.91
C CYS A 14 9.59 -3.06 10.20
N CYS A 15 8.81 -2.08 9.76
CA CYS A 15 9.08 -0.66 10.01
C CYS A 15 9.07 -0.34 11.52
N LYS A 16 8.12 -0.88 12.29
CA LYS A 16 8.06 -0.70 13.75
C LYS A 16 9.21 -1.36 14.51
N ASN A 17 9.83 -2.39 13.93
CA ASN A 17 11.01 -3.06 14.47
C ASN A 17 12.33 -2.48 13.92
N GLU A 18 12.28 -1.32 13.25
CA GLU A 18 13.45 -0.64 12.66
C GLU A 18 14.25 -1.52 11.68
N ILE A 19 13.61 -2.55 11.11
CA ILE A 19 14.22 -3.40 10.08
C ILE A 19 14.34 -2.58 8.80
N LYS A 20 15.56 -2.47 8.26
CA LYS A 20 15.81 -1.70 7.03
C LYS A 20 14.94 -2.20 5.88
N CYS A 21 14.41 -1.26 5.10
CA CYS A 21 13.58 -1.54 3.92
C CYS A 21 14.25 -2.52 2.92
N SER A 22 15.58 -2.44 2.76
CA SER A 22 16.34 -3.39 1.93
C SER A 22 16.28 -4.83 2.43
N ASP A 23 16.27 -5.02 3.74
CA ASP A 23 16.22 -6.35 4.35
C ASP A 23 14.79 -6.87 4.39
N THR A 24 13.81 -5.98 4.59
CA THR A 24 12.38 -6.30 4.40
C THR A 24 12.12 -6.83 2.99
N LEU A 25 12.66 -6.19 1.95
CA LEU A 25 12.52 -6.67 0.58
C LEU A 25 13.07 -8.10 0.39
N LYS A 26 14.27 -8.38 0.92
CA LYS A 26 14.88 -9.72 0.83
C LYS A 26 14.04 -10.77 1.56
N MET A 27 13.53 -10.43 2.75
CA MET A 27 12.64 -11.31 3.51
C MET A 27 11.35 -11.62 2.73
N PHE A 28 10.78 -10.59 2.10
CA PHE A 28 9.55 -10.74 1.33
C PHE A 28 9.78 -11.59 0.07
N GLN A 29 10.84 -11.31 -0.69
CA GLN A 29 11.21 -12.12 -1.85
C GLN A 29 11.45 -13.59 -1.49
N LYS A 30 12.00 -13.86 -0.30
CA LYS A 30 12.20 -15.23 0.20
C LYS A 30 10.89 -15.91 0.60
N TYR A 31 9.95 -15.19 1.20
CA TYR A 31 8.71 -15.76 1.74
C TYR A 31 7.58 -15.83 0.72
N TYR A 32 7.33 -14.73 0.00
CA TYR A 32 6.25 -14.61 -0.98
C TYR A 32 6.69 -14.97 -2.41
N GLY A 33 8.00 -15.02 -2.69
CA GLY A 33 8.49 -15.37 -4.03
C GLY A 33 7.98 -14.40 -5.09
N ASP A 34 7.36 -14.95 -6.14
CA ASP A 34 6.81 -14.18 -7.26
C ASP A 34 5.57 -13.36 -6.89
N ASP A 35 4.88 -13.71 -5.79
CA ASP A 35 3.71 -12.98 -5.29
C ASP A 35 4.10 -11.75 -4.44
N THR A 36 5.40 -11.49 -4.29
CA THR A 36 5.91 -10.34 -3.53
C THR A 36 5.47 -9.01 -4.16
N LEU A 37 5.07 -8.06 -3.34
CA LEU A 37 4.88 -6.67 -3.77
C LEU A 37 6.12 -6.17 -4.53
N SER A 38 5.89 -5.43 -5.61
CA SER A 38 7.01 -4.86 -6.37
C SER A 38 7.89 -4.00 -5.46
N LYS A 39 9.19 -3.94 -5.76
CA LYS A 39 10.16 -3.13 -4.99
C LYS A 39 9.65 -1.71 -4.76
N THR A 40 9.07 -1.08 -5.78
CA THR A 40 8.51 0.27 -5.69
C THR A 40 7.34 0.35 -4.69
N GLN A 41 6.41 -0.59 -4.73
CA GLN A 41 5.28 -0.62 -3.80
C GLN A 41 5.72 -0.85 -2.36
N LEU A 42 6.66 -1.77 -2.14
CA LEU A 42 7.19 -2.05 -0.80
C LEU A 42 7.85 -0.79 -0.21
N TYR A 43 8.66 -0.09 -1.00
CA TYR A 43 9.32 1.15 -0.56
C TYR A 43 8.32 2.26 -0.26
N GLN A 44 7.31 2.46 -1.11
CA GLN A 44 6.26 3.45 -0.87
C GLN A 44 5.50 3.17 0.43
N TRP A 45 5.12 1.91 0.68
CA TRP A 45 4.46 1.54 1.93
C TRP A 45 5.37 1.70 3.14
N TYR A 46 6.64 1.30 3.03
CA TYR A 46 7.63 1.47 4.08
C TYR A 46 7.80 2.95 4.46
N GLU A 47 7.95 3.84 3.47
CA GLU A 47 8.02 5.29 3.72
C GLU A 47 6.76 5.84 4.36
N ARG A 48 5.57 5.43 3.89
CA ARG A 48 4.30 5.82 4.49
C ARG A 48 4.23 5.45 5.97
N PHE A 49 4.63 4.23 6.34
CA PHE A 49 4.67 3.80 7.74
C PHE A 49 5.73 4.56 8.54
N LYS A 50 6.90 4.81 7.95
CA LYS A 50 7.96 5.61 8.57
C LYS A 50 7.51 7.07 8.82
N SER A 51 6.68 7.63 7.96
CA SER A 51 6.05 8.94 8.11
C SER A 51 4.88 8.97 9.11
N GLY A 52 4.60 7.85 9.79
CA GLY A 52 3.60 7.78 10.86
C GLY A 52 2.21 7.32 10.41
N ARG A 53 2.02 6.88 9.16
CA ARG A 53 0.75 6.26 8.74
C ARG A 53 0.51 4.99 9.54
N GLU A 54 -0.72 4.75 9.99
CA GLU A 54 -1.09 3.50 10.66
C GLU A 54 -1.97 2.56 9.82
N SER A 55 -2.77 3.09 8.88
CA SER A 55 -3.64 2.26 8.05
C SER A 55 -2.87 1.48 6.98
N VAL A 56 -3.23 0.21 6.82
CA VAL A 56 -2.74 -0.71 5.77
C VAL A 56 -3.66 -0.70 4.53
N GLU A 57 -4.82 -0.09 4.63
CA GLU A 57 -5.78 0.08 3.54
C GLU A 57 -5.34 1.20 2.60
N ASP A 58 -5.77 1.12 1.34
CA ASP A 58 -5.53 2.17 0.37
C ASP A 58 -6.24 3.48 0.76
N ASP A 59 -5.70 4.60 0.29
CA ASP A 59 -6.36 5.89 0.49
C ASP A 59 -7.70 5.94 -0.26
N PRO A 60 -8.68 6.72 0.25
CA PRO A 60 -9.93 6.96 -0.47
C PRO A 60 -9.62 7.39 -1.91
N ARG A 61 -10.09 6.63 -2.89
CA ARG A 61 -9.89 6.97 -4.29
C ARG A 61 -10.79 8.17 -4.59
N PRO A 62 -10.27 9.32 -5.05
CA PRO A 62 -11.12 10.40 -5.50
C PRO A 62 -12.02 9.84 -6.61
N GLY A 63 -13.33 9.82 -6.35
CA GLY A 63 -14.31 9.37 -7.32
C GLY A 63 -14.24 10.27 -8.56
N ARG A 64 -14.68 9.75 -9.71
CA ARG A 64 -14.92 10.59 -10.88
C ARG A 64 -16.05 11.57 -10.52
N PRO A 65 -15.88 12.90 -10.66
CA PRO A 65 -16.99 13.83 -10.54
C PRO A 65 -18.07 13.47 -11.55
N SER A 66 -19.27 13.16 -11.08
CA SER A 66 -20.42 12.90 -11.96
C SER A 66 -21.04 14.22 -12.36
N THR A 67 -20.47 14.89 -13.37
CA THR A 67 -21.09 16.09 -13.96
C THR A 67 -22.00 15.67 -15.11
N SER A 68 -23.13 15.03 -14.80
CA SER A 68 -24.26 14.98 -15.73
C SER A 68 -25.01 16.31 -15.60
N LYS A 69 -24.90 17.15 -16.63
CA LYS A 69 -25.70 18.38 -16.72
C LYS A 69 -27.18 17.98 -16.81
N THR A 70 -28.00 18.54 -15.93
CA THR A 70 -29.46 18.48 -16.03
C THR A 70 -29.90 19.15 -17.33
N ASP A 71 -30.88 18.51 -17.96
CA ASP A 71 -31.57 18.96 -19.16
C ASP A 71 -32.38 20.23 -18.86
N GLU A 72 -32.09 21.33 -19.54
CA GLU A 72 -32.98 22.49 -19.64
C GLU A 72 -33.07 22.88 -21.12
N ASN A 73 -33.93 22.19 -21.86
CA ASN A 73 -34.62 22.81 -22.98
C ASN A 73 -36.05 22.26 -23.06
N VAL A 74 -36.97 23.00 -22.42
CA VAL A 74 -38.44 22.86 -22.52
C VAL A 74 -38.91 23.42 -23.86
#